data_AF-A0A4Q0I1I7-F1
#
_entry.id   AF-A0A4Q0I1I7-F1
#
_cell.length_a   1.000
_cell.length_b   1.000
_cell.length_c   1.000
_cell.angle_alpha   90.00
_cell.angle_beta   90.00
_cell.angle_gamma   90.00
#
_symmetry.space_group_name_H-M   'P 1'
#
loop_
_entity.id
_entity.type
_entity.pdbx_description
1 polymer ?
#
loop_
_entity_poly.entity_id
_entity_poly.type
_entity_poly.pdbx_seq_one_letter_code
_entity_poly.pdbx_strand_id
1 'polypeptide(L)'
;TDQRVITAKIYNGMQNVPQKKYLDEIRSNTLDSLSKNMLWTSEPYKFNVVRWMAHENERGTLYDWTAVPGRYQRIFTQQDKAEIEWGIERSMKMEYEQSRDAAANKNRNKESYDKAVFATDVNLRYYDYPIKSGYYFNPTGTYTFEVKTEMYKPERKPTTEHKDIVQSLINSFRYESNLIYIDNNNNAVNIQNQPVLAYGGKLSSVPAALTAKDPTGVNDVKLLYVEDASVDPSRFTINYEELKHSEAKDSSADPRLRAILEGYSDSGTQGSYDNYKYREYIKDGQNMFKITETTKVTIRINPENLPLYTNPYMPDGDYIVRAYIDNINLAESKNEYKKLGELKGIQNLDIIEIIVKGSIYDDIS
;
A
#
# COMPACT_ATOMS: atom_id res chain seq x y z
N THR A 1 -20.39 29.79 70.71
CA THR A 1 -19.47 29.06 69.81
C THR A 1 -19.61 29.67 68.45
N ASP A 2 -18.55 30.29 67.95
CA ASP A 2 -18.61 31.04 66.69
C ASP A 2 -18.50 30.04 65.52
N GLN A 3 -19.60 29.81 64.79
CA GLN A 3 -19.61 28.94 63.62
C GLN A 3 -19.31 29.76 62.37
N ARG A 4 -18.16 29.47 61.72
CA ARG A 4 -17.85 30.00 60.40
C ARG A 4 -18.23 28.98 59.35
N VAL A 5 -19.11 29.35 58.42
CA VAL A 5 -19.46 28.55 57.24
C VAL A 5 -18.48 28.91 56.13
N ILE A 6 -17.69 27.93 55.69
CA ILE A 6 -16.77 28.07 54.55
C ILE A 6 -17.40 27.34 53.35
N THR A 7 -17.64 28.07 52.27
CA THR A 7 -18.15 27.51 51.01
C THR A 7 -17.05 27.54 49.96
N ALA A 8 -16.59 26.36 49.51
CA ALA A 8 -15.60 26.23 48.42
C ALA A 8 -16.31 25.81 47.12
N LYS A 9 -16.07 26.55 46.03
CA LYS A 9 -16.52 26.16 44.68
C LYS A 9 -15.32 25.63 43.91
N ILE A 10 -15.32 24.34 43.60
CA ILE A 10 -14.19 23.68 42.94
C ILE A 10 -14.59 23.28 41.52
N TYR A 11 -13.87 23.80 40.54
CA TYR A 11 -13.99 23.35 39.16
C TYR A 11 -13.12 22.11 38.93
N ASN A 12 -13.74 21.02 38.48
CA ASN A 12 -13.08 19.70 38.37
C ASN A 12 -12.86 19.24 36.92
N GLY A 13 -12.88 20.19 35.99
CA GLY A 13 -12.80 19.92 34.56
C GLY A 13 -14.10 19.38 33.97
N MET A 14 -14.21 19.51 32.66
CA MET A 14 -15.27 18.93 31.85
C MET A 14 -14.97 17.47 31.54
N GLN A 15 -16.02 16.65 31.63
CA GLN A 15 -15.96 15.24 31.28
C GLN A 15 -15.56 15.04 29.82
N ASN A 16 -16.11 15.85 28.91
CA ASN A 16 -15.88 15.74 27.48
C ASN A 16 -15.22 17.02 26.96
N VAL A 17 -13.99 16.90 26.49
CA VAL A 17 -13.32 17.95 25.69
C VAL A 17 -13.76 17.78 24.23
N PRO A 18 -14.09 18.87 23.51
CA PRO A 18 -14.43 18.79 22.10
C PRO A 18 -13.36 18.05 21.29
N GLN A 19 -13.76 16.97 20.60
CA GLN A 19 -12.83 16.20 19.77
C GLN A 19 -12.73 16.79 18.37
N LYS A 20 -11.50 16.86 17.86
CA LYS A 20 -11.24 17.18 16.46
C LYS A 20 -11.79 16.07 15.57
N LYS A 21 -12.43 16.46 14.47
CA LYS A 21 -12.88 15.52 13.42
C LYS A 21 -11.77 15.31 12.41
N TYR A 22 -11.56 14.07 12.02
CA TYR A 22 -10.62 13.67 10.96
C TYR A 22 -11.38 13.02 9.80
N LEU A 23 -10.67 12.85 8.70
CA LEU A 23 -11.21 12.25 7.49
C LEU A 23 -11.00 10.74 7.52
N ASP A 24 -12.02 10.03 7.04
CA ASP A 24 -12.03 8.60 6.78
C ASP A 24 -12.41 8.41 5.31
N GLU A 25 -11.43 8.53 4.40
CA GLU A 25 -11.64 8.47 2.96
C GLU A 25 -10.43 7.93 2.20
N ILE A 26 -10.64 7.46 0.97
CA ILE A 26 -9.57 7.15 0.02
C ILE A 26 -9.70 8.13 -1.14
N ARG A 27 -8.71 9.00 -1.30
CA ARG A 27 -8.62 9.93 -2.43
C ARG A 27 -8.08 9.22 -3.66
N SER A 28 -8.62 9.60 -4.83
CA SER A 28 -8.28 8.99 -6.12
C SER A 28 -8.52 7.47 -6.17
N ASN A 29 -9.57 7.00 -5.47
CA ASN A 29 -9.92 5.58 -5.41
C ASN A 29 -10.61 5.07 -6.70
N THR A 30 -9.96 5.25 -7.85
CA THR A 30 -10.45 4.83 -9.18
C THR A 30 -9.56 3.73 -9.78
N LEU A 31 -10.05 3.01 -10.79
CA LEU A 31 -9.34 1.89 -11.42
C LEU A 31 -8.16 2.30 -12.30
N ASP A 32 -7.97 3.59 -12.56
CA ASP A 32 -6.91 4.10 -13.43
C ASP A 32 -5.86 4.93 -12.67
N SER A 33 -6.05 5.12 -11.36
CA SER A 33 -5.16 5.96 -10.58
C SER A 33 -3.95 5.18 -10.05
N LEU A 34 -2.75 5.61 -10.47
CA LEU A 34 -1.48 5.08 -9.98
C LEU A 34 -1.09 5.65 -8.60
N SER A 35 -1.70 6.75 -8.16
CA SER A 35 -1.43 7.38 -6.87
C SER A 35 -2.69 7.52 -6.04
N LYS A 36 -2.69 6.91 -4.85
CA LYS A 36 -3.85 6.87 -3.95
C LYS A 36 -3.44 7.36 -2.57
N ASN A 37 -4.33 8.11 -1.91
CA ASN A 37 -4.10 8.59 -0.56
C ASN A 37 -5.23 8.12 0.36
N MET A 38 -4.89 7.26 1.31
CA MET A 38 -5.78 6.78 2.35
C MET A 38 -5.66 7.70 3.56
N LEU A 39 -6.80 8.18 4.06
CA LEU A 39 -6.90 9.00 5.26
C LEU A 39 -7.82 8.28 6.23
N TRP A 40 -7.34 7.99 7.46
CA TRP A 40 -8.19 7.47 8.52
C TRP A 40 -7.86 8.09 9.87
N THR A 41 -8.87 8.16 10.74
CA THR A 41 -8.67 8.47 12.16
C THR A 41 -7.92 7.32 12.82
N SER A 42 -6.84 7.63 13.54
CA SER A 42 -6.00 6.68 14.26
C SER A 42 -6.75 5.90 15.34
N GLU A 43 -6.12 4.84 15.85
CA GLU A 43 -6.56 4.18 17.09
C GLU A 43 -6.68 5.19 18.25
N PRO A 44 -7.66 5.01 19.15
CA PRO A 44 -7.82 5.87 20.31
C PRO A 44 -6.86 5.47 21.44
N TYR A 45 -5.98 6.40 21.84
CA TYR A 45 -5.06 6.21 22.96
C TYR A 45 -5.49 7.01 24.18
N LYS A 46 -5.54 6.38 25.35
CA LYS A 46 -5.92 7.05 26.59
C LYS A 46 -4.71 7.62 27.30
N PHE A 47 -4.77 8.91 27.62
CA PHE A 47 -3.77 9.62 28.42
C PHE A 47 -4.33 9.95 29.80
N ASN A 48 -3.55 9.63 30.82
CA ASN A 48 -3.70 10.20 32.16
C ASN A 48 -3.21 11.64 32.14
N VAL A 49 -3.95 12.52 32.80
CA VAL A 49 -3.62 13.94 32.88
C VAL A 49 -3.44 14.38 34.33
N VAL A 50 -2.67 15.45 34.52
CA VAL A 50 -2.45 16.15 35.78
C VAL A 50 -3.08 17.53 35.65
N ARG A 51 -3.58 18.06 36.76
CA ARG A 51 -4.00 19.45 36.88
C ARG A 51 -3.32 20.06 38.10
N TRP A 52 -3.14 21.37 38.08
CA TRP A 52 -2.56 22.10 39.19
C TRP A 52 -3.66 22.82 39.97
N MET A 53 -3.67 22.64 41.29
CA MET A 53 -4.61 23.27 42.22
C MET A 53 -3.85 24.26 43.09
N ALA A 54 -4.46 25.38 43.46
CA ALA A 54 -3.86 26.38 44.34
C ALA A 54 -4.85 26.84 45.42
N HIS A 55 -4.30 27.42 46.48
CA HIS A 55 -5.05 28.22 47.43
C HIS A 55 -5.25 29.63 46.88
N GLU A 56 -6.40 30.23 47.16
CA GLU A 56 -6.72 31.61 46.81
C GLU A 56 -6.84 32.42 48.10
N ASN A 57 -6.13 33.55 48.20
CA ASN A 57 -6.24 34.45 49.35
C ASN A 57 -7.37 35.48 49.17
N GLU A 58 -7.61 36.31 50.20
CA GLU A 58 -8.66 37.34 50.20
C GLU A 58 -8.50 38.40 49.08
N ARG A 59 -7.32 38.49 48.45
CA ARG A 59 -7.03 39.39 47.33
C ARG A 59 -7.13 38.70 45.96
N GLY A 60 -7.59 37.44 45.91
CA GLY A 60 -7.67 36.64 44.68
C GLY A 60 -6.32 36.17 44.15
N THR A 61 -5.25 36.22 44.96
CA THR A 61 -3.93 35.74 44.56
C THR A 61 -3.80 34.24 44.82
N LEU A 62 -3.33 33.51 43.82
CA LEU A 62 -3.14 32.06 43.89
C LEU A 62 -1.73 31.70 44.38
N TYR A 63 -1.65 30.79 45.36
CA TYR A 63 -0.41 30.32 45.99
C TYR A 63 -0.48 28.82 46.33
N ASP A 64 0.64 28.22 46.75
CA ASP A 64 0.75 26.80 47.12
C ASP A 64 0.22 25.83 46.05
N TRP A 65 0.71 26.01 44.83
CA TRP A 65 0.33 25.17 43.69
C TRP A 65 0.76 23.72 43.91
N THR A 66 -0.20 22.81 43.82
CA THR A 66 0.00 21.37 44.00
C THR A 66 -0.55 20.61 42.81
N ALA A 67 0.26 19.71 42.26
CA ALA A 67 -0.17 18.79 41.22
C ALA A 67 -1.12 17.73 41.78
N VAL A 68 -2.26 17.53 41.12
CA VAL A 68 -3.21 16.47 41.45
C VAL A 68 -3.64 15.74 40.16
N PRO A 69 -4.01 14.45 40.24
CA PRO A 69 -4.56 13.75 39.09
C PRO A 69 -5.78 14.47 38.52
N GLY A 70 -5.84 14.56 37.20
CA GLY A 70 -7.04 14.96 36.48
C GLY A 70 -8.18 13.96 36.71
N ARG A 71 -9.41 14.45 36.67
CA ARG A 71 -10.59 13.61 36.93
C ARG A 71 -10.89 12.64 35.80
N TYR A 72 -10.56 13.01 34.56
CA TYR A 72 -10.90 12.26 33.36
C TYR A 72 -9.63 11.99 32.55
N GLN A 73 -9.52 10.79 32.00
CA GLN A 73 -8.53 10.50 30.96
C GLN A 73 -8.91 11.20 29.66
N ARG A 74 -7.92 11.57 28.87
CA ARG A 74 -8.12 12.19 27.56
C ARG A 74 -7.81 11.19 26.45
N ILE A 75 -8.68 11.13 25.45
CA ILE A 75 -8.53 10.22 24.31
C ILE A 75 -7.82 10.97 23.20
N PHE A 76 -6.66 10.48 22.82
CA PHE A 76 -5.89 10.92 21.68
C PHE A 76 -6.30 10.16 20.43
N THR A 77 -6.68 10.91 19.41
CA THR A 77 -6.80 10.45 18.02
C THR A 77 -6.19 11.49 17.09
N GLN A 78 -5.64 11.02 15.97
CA GLN A 78 -5.07 11.86 14.91
C GLN A 78 -5.46 11.38 13.52
N GLN A 79 -5.15 12.20 12.52
CA GLN A 79 -5.20 11.79 11.12
C GLN A 79 -3.98 10.91 10.82
N ASP A 80 -4.19 9.61 10.70
CA ASP A 80 -3.25 8.72 10.06
C ASP A 80 -3.45 8.80 8.53
N LYS A 81 -2.40 8.49 7.78
CA LYS A 81 -2.46 8.43 6.32
C LYS A 81 -1.51 7.42 5.70
N ALA A 82 -1.85 6.98 4.49
CA ALA A 82 -0.98 6.23 3.59
C ALA A 82 -1.01 6.84 2.19
N GLU A 83 0.16 7.13 1.64
CA GLU A 83 0.38 7.52 0.25
C GLU A 83 0.92 6.28 -0.48
N ILE A 84 0.23 5.87 -1.55
CA ILE A 84 0.56 4.68 -2.35
C ILE A 84 0.81 5.14 -3.77
N GLU A 85 1.97 4.82 -4.34
CA GLU A 85 2.34 5.20 -5.70
C GLU A 85 2.85 3.99 -6.47
N TRP A 86 2.16 3.63 -7.56
CA TRP A 86 2.57 2.58 -8.50
C TRP A 86 3.36 3.16 -9.67
N GLY A 87 4.30 2.36 -10.16
CA GLY A 87 5.14 2.70 -11.30
C GLY A 87 5.47 1.48 -12.16
N ILE A 88 5.95 1.77 -13.37
CA ILE A 88 6.46 0.79 -14.32
C ILE A 88 7.91 1.18 -14.59
N GLU A 89 8.84 0.34 -14.16
CA GLU A 89 10.27 0.58 -14.40
C GLU A 89 10.65 0.10 -15.81
N ARG A 90 10.16 -1.09 -16.20
CA ARG A 90 10.24 -1.59 -17.58
C ARG A 90 8.93 -2.24 -17.96
N SER A 91 8.21 -1.65 -18.92
CA SER A 91 6.95 -2.21 -19.43
C SER A 91 7.22 -3.40 -20.34
N MET A 92 6.20 -4.23 -20.56
CA MET A 92 6.25 -5.30 -21.57
C MET A 92 6.66 -4.74 -22.95
N LYS A 93 6.10 -3.59 -23.33
CA LYS A 93 6.45 -2.92 -24.59
C LYS A 93 7.96 -2.63 -24.69
N MET A 94 8.55 -2.06 -23.65
CA MET A 94 10.00 -1.77 -23.60
C MET A 94 10.84 -3.05 -23.62
N GLU A 95 10.40 -4.08 -22.88
CA GLU A 95 11.12 -5.35 -22.82
C GLU A 95 11.10 -6.11 -24.15
N TYR A 96 10.04 -5.97 -24.96
CA TYR A 96 9.95 -6.61 -26.27
C TYR A 96 10.50 -5.76 -27.43
N GLU A 97 10.87 -4.50 -27.21
CA GLU A 97 11.26 -3.54 -28.25
C GLU A 97 12.38 -4.06 -29.14
N GLN A 98 13.45 -4.61 -28.55
CA GLN A 98 14.58 -5.19 -29.29
C GLN A 98 14.14 -6.31 -30.25
N SER A 99 13.37 -7.27 -29.72
CA SER A 99 12.86 -8.40 -30.49
C SER A 99 11.90 -7.94 -31.61
N ARG A 100 11.10 -6.89 -31.38
CA ARG A 100 10.20 -6.30 -32.38
C ARG A 100 10.96 -5.58 -33.49
N ASP A 101 11.96 -4.77 -33.12
CA ASP A 101 12.79 -4.06 -34.09
C ASP A 101 13.60 -5.04 -34.95
N ALA A 102 14.08 -6.14 -34.37
CA ALA A 102 14.72 -7.21 -35.11
C ALA A 102 13.78 -7.81 -36.17
N ALA A 103 12.53 -8.12 -35.80
CA ALA A 103 11.53 -8.63 -36.73
C ALA A 103 11.19 -7.63 -37.85
N ALA A 104 10.96 -6.36 -37.50
CA ALA A 104 10.64 -5.29 -38.45
C ALA A 104 11.75 -5.12 -39.50
N ASN A 105 13.01 -5.27 -39.08
CA ASN A 105 14.19 -5.20 -39.95
C ASN A 105 14.57 -6.53 -40.62
N LYS A 106 13.79 -7.60 -40.42
CA LYS A 106 14.08 -8.97 -40.90
C LYS A 106 15.47 -9.47 -40.49
N ASN A 107 15.91 -9.08 -39.30
CA ASN A 107 17.18 -9.50 -38.77
C ASN A 107 17.17 -11.03 -38.58
N ARG A 108 18.22 -11.70 -39.07
CA ARG A 108 18.38 -13.17 -38.97
C ARG A 108 19.22 -13.59 -37.76
N ASN A 109 19.81 -12.65 -37.03
CA ASN A 109 20.56 -12.95 -35.83
C ASN A 109 19.60 -13.36 -34.71
N LYS A 110 19.76 -14.60 -34.21
CA LYS A 110 18.94 -15.14 -33.12
C LYS A 110 19.07 -14.33 -31.82
N GLU A 111 20.25 -13.79 -31.55
CA GLU A 111 20.51 -13.00 -30.34
C GLU A 111 19.72 -11.68 -30.31
N SER A 112 19.24 -11.22 -31.48
CA SER A 112 18.39 -10.03 -31.56
C SER A 112 16.94 -10.29 -31.13
N TYR A 113 16.56 -11.56 -30.94
CA TYR A 113 15.26 -11.97 -30.40
C TYR A 113 15.46 -12.47 -28.97
N ASP A 114 15.69 -11.57 -28.04
CA ASP A 114 16.05 -11.91 -26.66
C ASP A 114 14.88 -12.43 -25.82
N LYS A 115 13.65 -11.98 -26.10
CA LYS A 115 12.45 -12.29 -25.30
C LYS A 115 11.35 -13.03 -26.05
N ALA A 116 11.21 -12.78 -27.34
CA ALA A 116 10.16 -13.39 -28.16
C ALA A 116 10.55 -13.44 -29.64
N VAL A 117 10.00 -14.41 -30.37
CA VAL A 117 10.09 -14.46 -31.83
C VAL A 117 8.84 -13.84 -32.43
N PHE A 118 8.96 -12.64 -33.00
CA PHE A 118 7.86 -11.99 -33.72
C PHE A 118 7.86 -12.38 -35.20
N ALA A 119 6.67 -12.50 -35.77
CA ALA A 119 6.48 -12.86 -37.17
C ALA A 119 6.98 -11.73 -38.09
N THR A 120 7.64 -12.11 -39.20
CA THR A 120 8.24 -11.17 -40.17
C THR A 120 7.47 -11.10 -41.50
N ASP A 121 6.39 -11.90 -41.60
CA ASP A 121 5.54 -12.00 -42.78
C ASP A 121 4.98 -10.62 -43.16
N VAL A 122 4.95 -10.33 -44.47
CA VAL A 122 4.56 -9.01 -44.98
C VAL A 122 3.15 -8.63 -44.54
N ASN A 123 2.25 -9.60 -44.46
CA ASN A 123 0.86 -9.46 -44.05
C ASN A 123 0.67 -9.38 -42.53
N LEU A 124 1.72 -9.39 -41.69
CA LEU A 124 1.60 -9.25 -40.24
C LEU A 124 2.26 -7.98 -39.71
N ARG A 125 2.94 -7.20 -40.57
CA ARG A 125 3.71 -6.00 -40.19
C ARG A 125 2.91 -4.85 -39.60
N TYR A 126 1.60 -4.86 -39.74
CA TYR A 126 0.70 -3.83 -39.19
C TYR A 126 0.22 -4.17 -37.77
N TYR A 127 0.56 -5.34 -37.24
CA TYR A 127 0.31 -5.69 -35.85
C TYR A 127 1.50 -5.34 -34.98
N ASP A 128 1.23 -4.92 -33.74
CA ASP A 128 2.31 -4.55 -32.82
C ASP A 128 3.09 -5.78 -32.33
N TYR A 129 2.40 -6.87 -31.96
CA TYR A 129 3.00 -8.07 -31.39
C TYR A 129 2.54 -9.35 -32.14
N PRO A 130 2.85 -9.50 -33.45
CA PRO A 130 2.48 -10.69 -34.20
C PRO A 130 3.44 -11.85 -33.90
N ILE A 131 2.92 -13.04 -33.59
CA ILE A 131 3.73 -14.25 -33.37
C ILE A 131 3.18 -15.44 -34.16
N LYS A 132 4.05 -16.41 -34.46
CA LYS A 132 3.67 -17.78 -34.84
C LYS A 132 3.71 -18.66 -33.59
N SER A 133 2.76 -19.57 -33.45
CA SER A 133 2.74 -20.51 -32.33
C SER A 133 3.91 -21.51 -32.39
N GLY A 134 4.33 -22.05 -31.25
CA GLY A 134 5.47 -23.00 -31.16
C GLY A 134 6.83 -22.34 -30.92
N TYR A 135 6.95 -21.02 -31.05
CA TYR A 135 8.13 -20.28 -30.65
C TYR A 135 8.05 -19.82 -29.19
N TYR A 136 9.20 -19.41 -28.63
CA TYR A 136 9.23 -18.84 -27.29
C TYR A 136 8.63 -17.44 -27.27
N PHE A 137 7.91 -17.19 -26.20
CA PHE A 137 7.35 -15.90 -25.82
C PHE A 137 7.49 -15.77 -24.30
N ASN A 138 8.59 -15.17 -23.86
CA ASN A 138 8.93 -15.12 -22.45
C ASN A 138 8.08 -14.06 -21.77
N PRO A 139 7.37 -14.36 -20.67
CA PRO A 139 6.73 -13.32 -19.86
C PRO A 139 7.81 -12.37 -19.33
N THR A 140 7.48 -11.09 -19.18
CA THR A 140 8.43 -10.04 -18.83
C THR A 140 7.72 -8.83 -18.24
N GLY A 141 8.50 -7.90 -17.66
CA GLY A 141 8.02 -6.67 -17.05
C GLY A 141 8.62 -6.44 -15.67
N THR A 142 8.87 -5.18 -15.34
CA THR A 142 9.33 -4.74 -14.01
C THR A 142 8.45 -3.61 -13.52
N TYR A 143 7.78 -3.85 -12.41
CA TYR A 143 6.80 -2.95 -11.80
C TYR A 143 7.26 -2.55 -10.41
N THR A 144 6.88 -1.36 -9.96
CA THR A 144 7.26 -0.86 -8.65
C THR A 144 6.06 -0.26 -7.93
N PHE A 145 6.13 -0.25 -6.61
CA PHE A 145 5.30 0.66 -5.84
C PHE A 145 6.03 1.17 -4.60
N GLU A 146 5.64 2.35 -4.15
CA GLU A 146 6.05 2.94 -2.87
C GLU A 146 4.84 3.12 -1.98
N VAL A 147 4.99 2.78 -0.70
CA VAL A 147 4.02 3.07 0.35
C VAL A 147 4.70 3.95 1.38
N LYS A 148 4.13 5.13 1.63
CA LYS A 148 4.53 6.01 2.72
C LYS A 148 3.39 6.19 3.69
N THR A 149 3.59 5.86 4.95
CA THR A 149 2.58 6.05 6.00
C THR A 149 3.02 7.09 7.01
N GLU A 150 2.06 7.83 7.54
CA GLU A 150 2.23 8.62 8.76
C GLU A 150 1.20 8.17 9.79
N MET A 151 1.66 7.70 10.94
CA MET A 151 0.80 7.14 11.99
C MET A 151 1.20 7.61 13.37
N TYR A 152 0.27 7.53 14.31
CA TYR A 152 0.52 7.90 15.71
C TYR A 152 0.46 6.69 16.64
N LYS A 153 1.57 6.37 17.30
CA LYS A 153 1.71 5.21 18.21
C LYS A 153 2.42 5.58 19.52
N PRO A 154 2.12 4.89 20.63
CA PRO A 154 2.77 5.14 21.92
C PRO A 154 4.18 4.55 22.04
N GLU A 155 4.59 3.71 21.11
CA GLU A 155 5.87 2.99 21.11
C GLU A 155 6.70 3.31 19.87
N ARG A 156 8.03 3.34 20.03
CA ARG A 156 8.97 3.54 18.92
C ARG A 156 9.32 2.23 18.24
N LYS A 157 8.37 1.69 17.48
CA LYS A 157 8.56 0.46 16.68
C LYS A 157 7.88 0.58 15.32
N PRO A 158 8.32 -0.20 14.31
CA PRO A 158 7.61 -0.34 13.05
C PRO A 158 6.14 -0.72 13.27
N THR A 159 5.25 -0.20 12.42
CA THR A 159 3.81 -0.41 12.60
C THR A 159 3.33 -1.65 11.86
N THR A 160 2.37 -2.34 12.46
CA THR A 160 1.70 -3.49 11.83
C THR A 160 0.88 -3.04 10.62
N GLU A 161 0.27 -1.87 10.72
CA GLU A 161 -0.51 -1.24 9.65
C GLU A 161 0.31 -1.02 8.38
N HIS A 162 1.53 -0.48 8.48
CA HIS A 162 2.38 -0.23 7.32
C HIS A 162 2.69 -1.56 6.62
N LYS A 163 3.11 -2.55 7.40
CA LYS A 163 3.40 -3.90 6.91
C LYS A 163 2.19 -4.54 6.24
N ASP A 164 1.01 -4.44 6.85
CA ASP A 164 -0.24 -5.03 6.33
C ASP A 164 -0.67 -4.37 5.01
N ILE A 165 -0.50 -3.05 4.86
CA ILE A 165 -0.78 -2.33 3.61
C ILE A 165 0.18 -2.78 2.51
N VAL A 166 1.49 -2.79 2.78
CA VAL A 166 2.51 -3.25 1.82
C VAL A 166 2.23 -4.68 1.37
N GLN A 167 1.97 -5.60 2.31
CA GLN A 167 1.71 -7.00 1.98
C GLN A 167 0.41 -7.18 1.18
N SER A 168 -0.62 -6.39 1.48
CA SER A 168 -1.88 -6.41 0.72
C SER A 168 -1.66 -5.96 -0.73
N LEU A 169 -0.84 -4.94 -0.95
CA LEU A 169 -0.45 -4.48 -2.29
C LEU A 169 0.34 -5.54 -3.06
N ILE A 170 1.35 -6.16 -2.43
CA ILE A 170 2.08 -7.31 -3.00
C ILE A 170 1.11 -8.41 -3.43
N ASN A 171 0.18 -8.77 -2.54
CA ASN A 171 -0.78 -9.84 -2.77
C ASN A 171 -1.85 -9.50 -3.82
N SER A 172 -2.08 -8.22 -4.10
CA SER A 172 -3.07 -7.76 -5.07
C SER A 172 -2.53 -7.70 -6.51
N PHE A 173 -1.21 -7.71 -6.69
CA PHE A 173 -0.61 -7.72 -8.02
C PHE A 173 -0.93 -9.00 -8.80
N ARG A 174 -1.22 -8.86 -10.09
CA ARG A 174 -1.51 -9.95 -11.03
C ARG A 174 -0.70 -9.72 -12.31
N TYR A 175 0.02 -10.75 -12.75
CA TYR A 175 0.53 -10.82 -14.12
C TYR A 175 -0.21 -11.93 -14.86
N GLU A 176 -1.18 -11.55 -15.68
CA GLU A 176 -2.12 -12.44 -16.34
C GLU A 176 -1.78 -12.63 -17.81
N SER A 177 -1.84 -13.87 -18.27
CA SER A 177 -1.70 -14.24 -19.68
C SER A 177 -2.76 -15.27 -20.02
N ASN A 178 -3.36 -15.12 -21.21
CA ASN A 178 -4.22 -16.15 -21.79
C ASN A 178 -3.53 -16.92 -22.93
N LEU A 179 -2.23 -16.72 -23.13
CA LEU A 179 -1.43 -17.55 -24.05
C LEU A 179 -1.42 -19.01 -23.60
N ILE A 180 -1.27 -19.90 -24.57
CA ILE A 180 -1.16 -21.34 -24.33
C ILE A 180 0.30 -21.73 -24.53
N TYR A 181 0.91 -22.26 -23.48
CA TYR A 181 2.29 -22.73 -23.45
C TYR A 181 2.37 -24.25 -23.59
N ILE A 182 3.59 -24.76 -23.80
CA ILE A 182 3.90 -26.19 -23.78
C ILE A 182 4.85 -26.51 -22.63
N ASP A 183 4.50 -27.51 -21.82
CA ASP A 183 5.37 -28.01 -20.76
C ASP A 183 6.41 -29.02 -21.29
N ASN A 184 7.34 -29.45 -20.44
CA ASN A 184 8.38 -30.42 -20.77
C ASN A 184 7.84 -31.83 -21.08
N ASN A 185 6.58 -32.10 -20.75
CA ASN A 185 5.87 -33.34 -21.06
C ASN A 185 5.05 -33.22 -22.36
N ASN A 186 5.16 -32.11 -23.08
CA ASN A 186 4.41 -31.76 -24.30
C ASN A 186 2.91 -31.53 -24.08
N ASN A 187 2.49 -31.22 -22.87
CA ASN A 187 1.10 -30.85 -22.57
C ASN A 187 0.88 -29.36 -22.86
N ALA A 188 -0.32 -29.02 -23.34
CA ALA A 188 -0.78 -27.64 -23.39
C ALA A 188 -1.11 -27.15 -21.98
N VAL A 189 -0.52 -26.03 -21.58
CA VAL A 189 -0.72 -25.44 -20.24
C VAL A 189 -0.88 -23.92 -20.32
N ASN A 190 -1.47 -23.31 -19.30
CA ASN A 190 -1.47 -21.85 -19.15
C ASN A 190 -0.19 -21.37 -18.44
N ILE A 191 -0.08 -20.07 -18.19
CA ILE A 191 1.14 -19.49 -17.57
C ILE A 191 1.45 -20.07 -16.17
N GLN A 192 0.45 -20.59 -15.44
CA GLN A 192 0.59 -21.24 -14.13
C GLN A 192 0.74 -22.76 -14.22
N ASN A 193 1.16 -23.29 -15.38
CA ASN A 193 1.36 -24.72 -15.61
C ASN A 193 0.09 -25.59 -15.46
N GLN A 194 -1.10 -24.98 -15.49
CA GLN A 194 -2.36 -25.74 -15.40
C GLN A 194 -2.76 -26.25 -16.79
N PRO A 195 -3.24 -27.50 -16.91
CA PRO A 195 -3.61 -28.08 -18.20
C PRO A 195 -4.68 -27.26 -18.95
N VAL A 196 -4.44 -27.02 -20.24
CA VAL A 196 -5.40 -26.44 -21.17
C VAL A 196 -6.01 -27.57 -21.99
N LEU A 197 -7.32 -27.78 -21.82
CA LEU A 197 -8.03 -28.88 -22.49
C LEU A 197 -8.34 -28.53 -23.95
N ALA A 198 -8.27 -29.54 -24.81
CA ALA A 198 -8.77 -29.47 -26.17
C ALA A 198 -10.23 -29.92 -26.22
N TYR A 199 -11.12 -29.07 -26.74
CA TYR A 199 -12.51 -29.42 -27.04
C TYR A 199 -12.69 -29.52 -28.55
N GLY A 200 -13.16 -30.68 -29.03
CA GLY A 200 -13.30 -30.93 -30.48
C GLY A 200 -11.97 -30.85 -31.25
N GLY A 201 -10.85 -31.17 -30.59
CA GLY A 201 -9.52 -31.13 -31.19
C GLY A 201 -8.88 -29.74 -31.27
N LYS A 202 -9.50 -28.70 -30.68
CA LYS A 202 -8.95 -27.34 -30.61
C LYS A 202 -8.69 -26.94 -29.18
N LEU A 203 -7.49 -26.40 -28.93
CA LEU A 203 -7.18 -25.75 -27.65
C LEU A 203 -8.01 -24.47 -27.49
N SER A 204 -8.33 -24.11 -26.26
CA SER A 204 -9.05 -22.87 -25.93
C SER A 204 -8.25 -22.11 -24.88
N SER A 205 -8.05 -20.81 -25.07
CA SER A 205 -7.29 -19.99 -24.12
C SER A 205 -7.98 -19.96 -22.75
N VAL A 206 -7.19 -20.15 -21.70
CA VAL A 206 -7.63 -20.05 -20.30
C VAL A 206 -6.73 -19.04 -19.61
N PRO A 207 -7.22 -17.82 -19.31
CA PRO A 207 -6.45 -16.84 -18.57
C PRO A 207 -6.01 -17.39 -17.21
N ALA A 208 -4.75 -17.16 -16.87
CA ALA A 208 -4.22 -17.41 -15.54
C ALA A 208 -3.22 -16.32 -15.16
N ALA A 209 -3.04 -16.09 -13.87
CA ALA A 209 -2.25 -14.99 -13.36
C ALA A 209 -1.20 -15.46 -12.36
N LEU A 210 0.05 -15.10 -12.61
CA LEU A 210 1.10 -15.19 -11.60
C LEU A 210 0.82 -14.18 -10.49
N THR A 211 1.00 -14.61 -9.25
CA THR A 211 0.81 -13.75 -8.06
C THR A 211 2.00 -13.92 -7.11
N ALA A 212 2.14 -13.04 -6.12
CA ALA A 212 3.17 -13.23 -5.10
C ALA A 212 2.97 -14.52 -4.27
N LYS A 213 1.72 -14.98 -4.11
CA LYS A 213 1.38 -16.22 -3.39
C LYS A 213 1.59 -17.47 -4.23
N ASP A 214 1.43 -17.33 -5.54
CA ASP A 214 1.62 -18.40 -6.52
C ASP A 214 2.49 -17.87 -7.68
N PRO A 215 3.82 -17.75 -7.44
CA PRO A 215 4.74 -17.11 -8.38
C PRO A 215 5.29 -18.07 -9.44
N THR A 216 4.86 -19.33 -9.39
CA THR A 216 5.40 -20.41 -10.20
C THR A 216 4.60 -20.54 -11.49
N GLY A 217 5.31 -20.72 -12.60
CA GLY A 217 4.70 -20.87 -13.92
C GLY A 217 5.03 -22.20 -14.60
N VAL A 218 4.96 -22.20 -15.92
CA VAL A 218 5.20 -23.36 -16.80
C VAL A 218 6.46 -24.13 -16.37
N ASN A 219 6.40 -25.47 -16.33
CA ASN A 219 7.47 -26.34 -15.84
C ASN A 219 7.87 -26.15 -14.37
N ASP A 220 6.94 -25.63 -13.56
CA ASP A 220 7.11 -25.38 -12.13
C ASP A 220 8.29 -24.44 -11.80
N VAL A 221 8.67 -23.58 -12.76
CA VAL A 221 9.74 -22.58 -12.56
C VAL A 221 9.16 -21.31 -11.93
N LYS A 222 9.89 -20.70 -11.01
CA LYS A 222 9.50 -19.42 -10.44
C LYS A 222 9.64 -18.32 -11.50
N LEU A 223 8.56 -17.61 -11.79
CA LEU A 223 8.53 -16.53 -12.78
C LEU A 223 8.28 -15.16 -12.17
N LEU A 224 7.59 -15.07 -11.01
CA LEU A 224 7.35 -13.80 -10.34
C LEU A 224 8.27 -13.65 -9.13
N TYR A 225 8.99 -12.53 -9.07
CA TYR A 225 9.92 -12.21 -7.99
C TYR A 225 9.51 -10.88 -7.35
N VAL A 226 9.53 -10.84 -6.03
CA VAL A 226 9.23 -9.64 -5.23
C VAL A 226 10.49 -9.27 -4.46
N GLU A 227 10.93 -8.02 -4.60
CA GLU A 227 12.06 -7.44 -3.90
C GLU A 227 11.55 -6.31 -2.99
N ASP A 228 11.66 -6.51 -1.69
CA ASP A 228 11.29 -5.56 -0.65
C ASP A 228 12.43 -5.40 0.37
N ALA A 229 12.12 -4.87 1.56
CA ALA A 229 13.08 -4.69 2.65
C ALA A 229 13.77 -5.98 3.15
N SER A 230 13.19 -7.16 2.90
CA SER A 230 13.81 -8.44 3.26
C SER A 230 14.97 -8.82 2.34
N VAL A 231 14.94 -8.32 1.10
CA VAL A 231 16.00 -8.52 0.10
C VAL A 231 17.05 -7.41 0.21
N ASP A 232 16.61 -6.16 0.34
CA ASP A 232 17.48 -5.00 0.48
C ASP A 232 16.92 -4.05 1.56
N PRO A 233 17.56 -3.98 2.74
CA PRO A 233 17.11 -3.13 3.83
C PRO A 233 16.99 -1.64 3.50
N SER A 234 17.70 -1.15 2.47
CA SER A 234 17.61 0.26 2.04
C SER A 234 16.25 0.63 1.46
N ARG A 235 15.44 -0.38 1.08
CA ARG A 235 14.07 -0.23 0.59
C ARG A 235 13.05 0.12 1.69
N PHE A 236 13.46 0.12 2.96
CA PHE A 236 12.64 0.55 4.08
C PHE A 236 13.31 1.65 4.88
N THR A 237 12.58 2.73 5.13
CA THR A 237 13.01 3.80 6.04
C THR A 237 11.94 4.08 7.08
N ILE A 238 12.39 4.45 8.28
CA ILE A 238 11.51 4.78 9.40
C ILE A 238 12.05 6.00 10.15
N ASN A 239 11.17 6.95 10.44
CA ASN A 239 11.45 8.13 11.24
C ASN A 239 10.47 8.25 12.41
N TYR A 240 10.98 8.67 13.56
CA TYR A 240 10.19 8.85 14.77
C TYR A 240 10.28 10.31 15.24
N GLU A 241 9.13 10.95 15.36
CA GLU A 241 8.98 12.27 15.98
C GLU A 241 8.17 12.11 17.27
N GLU A 242 8.79 12.36 18.41
CA GLU A 242 8.10 12.34 19.71
C GLU A 242 7.27 13.60 19.90
N LEU A 243 5.98 13.44 20.21
CA LEU A 243 5.11 14.54 20.60
C LEU A 243 5.47 14.93 22.04
N LYS A 244 6.21 16.02 22.18
CA LYS A 244 6.71 16.48 23.48
C LYS A 244 5.56 16.89 24.39
N HIS A 245 5.68 16.54 25.66
CA HIS A 245 4.76 16.93 26.73
C HIS A 245 5.52 17.13 28.04
N SER A 246 4.82 17.66 29.03
CA SER A 246 5.29 17.76 30.40
C SER A 246 4.09 17.85 31.34
N GLU A 247 4.21 17.30 32.55
CA GLU A 247 3.24 17.51 33.63
C GLU A 247 3.45 18.81 34.43
N ALA A 248 4.55 19.53 34.18
CA ALA A 248 4.92 20.72 34.94
C ALA A 248 3.95 21.89 34.69
N LYS A 249 3.66 22.65 35.75
CA LYS A 249 2.81 23.85 35.65
C LYS A 249 3.39 24.83 34.63
N ASP A 250 2.52 25.46 33.86
CA ASP A 250 2.84 26.46 32.83
C ASP A 250 3.73 25.95 31.67
N SER A 251 4.06 24.64 31.64
CA SER A 251 4.69 24.01 30.49
C SER A 251 3.74 23.90 29.29
N SER A 252 4.30 23.77 28.09
CA SER A 252 3.52 23.47 26.88
C SER A 252 3.76 22.04 26.45
N ALA A 253 2.71 21.40 25.95
CA ALA A 253 2.81 20.19 25.15
C ALA A 253 2.74 20.53 23.65
N ASP A 254 3.03 19.53 22.82
CA ASP A 254 2.76 19.55 21.39
C ASP A 254 1.30 19.95 21.10
N PRO A 255 1.02 20.80 20.10
CA PRO A 255 -0.35 21.22 19.77
C PRO A 255 -1.34 20.06 19.57
N ARG A 256 -0.89 18.91 19.04
CA ARG A 256 -1.73 17.72 18.85
C ARG A 256 -2.15 17.11 20.18
N LEU A 257 -1.29 17.16 21.21
CA LEU A 257 -1.63 16.74 22.56
C LEU A 257 -2.48 17.79 23.28
N ARG A 258 -2.20 19.09 23.09
CA ARG A 258 -3.04 20.16 23.66
C ARG A 258 -4.47 20.13 23.14
N ALA A 259 -4.69 19.66 21.91
CA ALA A 259 -6.01 19.51 21.31
C ALA A 259 -6.94 18.54 22.08
N ILE A 260 -6.39 17.67 22.93
CA ILE A 260 -7.18 16.74 23.78
C ILE A 260 -7.27 17.17 25.25
N LEU A 261 -6.53 18.21 25.64
CA LEU A 261 -6.44 18.70 27.01
C LEU A 261 -7.37 19.89 27.24
N GLU A 262 -7.96 19.98 28.41
CA GLU A 262 -8.74 21.14 28.80
C GLU A 262 -7.85 22.33 29.21
N GLY A 263 -8.29 23.56 28.89
CA GLY A 263 -7.60 24.80 29.25
C GLY A 263 -6.67 25.33 28.16
N TYR A 264 -6.80 24.83 26.93
CA TYR A 264 -6.05 25.27 25.75
C TYR A 264 -6.97 25.75 24.63
N SER A 265 -6.45 26.66 23.80
CA SER A 265 -7.11 27.09 22.57
C SER A 265 -7.20 25.98 21.53
N ASP A 266 -6.21 25.08 21.44
CA ASP A 266 -6.19 23.98 20.48
C ASP A 266 -7.37 23.01 20.65
N SER A 267 -7.87 22.86 21.88
CA SER A 267 -9.06 22.06 22.21
C SER A 267 -10.35 22.88 22.26
N GLY A 268 -10.28 24.19 22.01
CA GLY A 268 -11.43 25.10 22.12
C GLY A 268 -11.89 25.36 23.56
N THR A 269 -11.06 25.06 24.56
CA THR A 269 -11.43 25.13 25.99
C THR A 269 -10.60 26.16 26.77
N GLN A 270 -10.03 27.15 26.08
CA GLN A 270 -9.24 28.22 26.70
C GLN A 270 -10.01 28.94 27.83
N GLY A 271 -11.33 29.05 27.73
CA GLY A 271 -12.19 29.61 28.77
C GLY A 271 -12.10 28.88 30.12
N SER A 272 -11.74 27.60 30.16
CA SER A 272 -11.50 26.88 31.43
C SER A 272 -10.30 27.45 32.19
N TYR A 273 -9.25 27.83 31.46
CA TYR A 273 -8.09 28.49 32.05
C TYR A 273 -8.41 29.95 32.39
N ASP A 274 -9.05 30.69 31.49
CA ASP A 274 -9.27 32.12 31.70
C ASP A 274 -10.18 32.38 32.91
N ASN A 275 -11.28 31.60 33.03
CA ASN A 275 -12.31 31.78 34.05
C ASN A 275 -12.04 31.02 35.36
N TYR A 276 -11.38 29.86 35.31
CA TYR A 276 -11.20 29.00 36.50
C TYR A 276 -9.73 28.68 36.81
N LYS A 277 -8.79 29.20 36.02
CA LYS A 277 -7.35 28.85 36.09
C LYS A 277 -7.12 27.34 35.99
N TYR A 278 -8.05 26.63 35.35
CA TYR A 278 -8.00 25.19 35.16
C TYR A 278 -7.32 24.86 33.83
N ARG A 279 -6.26 24.06 33.91
CA ARG A 279 -5.55 23.53 32.75
C ARG A 279 -5.02 22.14 33.07
N GLU A 280 -5.09 21.27 32.08
CA GLU A 280 -4.59 19.90 32.16
C GLU A 280 -3.22 19.78 31.50
N TYR A 281 -2.45 18.80 31.95
CA TYR A 281 -1.12 18.48 31.47
C TYR A 281 -1.02 16.97 31.32
N ILE A 282 -0.25 16.46 30.37
CA ILE A 282 -0.06 15.01 30.25
C ILE A 282 0.81 14.54 31.41
N LYS A 283 0.37 13.49 32.11
CA LYS A 283 1.17 12.86 33.16
C LYS A 283 2.41 12.21 32.56
N ASP A 284 3.56 12.40 33.18
CA ASP A 284 4.83 11.85 32.71
C ASP A 284 4.81 10.31 32.68
N GLY A 285 5.64 9.72 31.81
CA GLY A 285 5.71 8.27 31.59
C GLY A 285 4.76 7.71 30.53
N GLN A 286 4.12 8.59 29.75
CA GLN A 286 3.25 8.22 28.62
C GLN A 286 3.76 8.91 27.36
N ASN A 287 3.95 8.18 26.27
CA ASN A 287 4.53 8.77 25.05
C ASN A 287 3.55 8.68 23.88
N MET A 288 3.77 9.55 22.89
CA MET A 288 3.16 9.46 21.57
C MET A 288 4.21 9.83 20.54
N PHE A 289 4.28 9.07 19.46
CA PHE A 289 5.19 9.28 18.36
C PHE A 289 4.40 9.41 17.06
N LYS A 290 4.75 10.41 16.25
CA LYS A 290 4.47 10.36 14.83
C LYS A 290 5.54 9.46 14.20
N ILE A 291 5.10 8.38 13.58
CA ILE A 291 5.93 7.40 12.89
C ILE A 291 5.71 7.59 11.40
N THR A 292 6.78 7.87 10.68
CA THR A 292 6.78 7.91 9.21
C THR A 292 7.56 6.72 8.69
N GLU A 293 6.90 5.83 7.95
CA GLU A 293 7.50 4.65 7.34
C GLU A 293 7.35 4.72 5.83
N THR A 294 8.43 4.41 5.09
CA THR A 294 8.40 4.30 3.63
C THR A 294 8.96 2.94 3.22
N THR A 295 8.21 2.18 2.42
CA THR A 295 8.67 0.94 1.78
C THR A 295 8.57 1.05 0.26
N LYS A 296 9.64 0.69 -0.44
CA LYS A 296 9.66 0.53 -1.90
C LYS A 296 9.75 -0.94 -2.29
N VAL A 297 8.82 -1.40 -3.12
CA VAL A 297 8.79 -2.77 -3.63
C VAL A 297 9.01 -2.78 -5.14
N THR A 298 9.78 -3.76 -5.62
CA THR A 298 9.92 -4.08 -7.04
C THR A 298 9.38 -5.48 -7.30
N ILE A 299 8.54 -5.64 -8.33
CA ILE A 299 8.02 -6.91 -8.80
C ILE A 299 8.58 -7.16 -10.20
N ARG A 300 9.29 -8.27 -10.38
CA ARG A 300 9.97 -8.63 -11.63
C ARG A 300 9.38 -9.92 -12.19
N ILE A 301 9.06 -9.91 -13.47
CA ILE A 301 8.57 -11.07 -14.21
C ILE A 301 9.70 -11.67 -15.03
N ASN A 302 9.97 -12.95 -14.79
CA ASN A 302 11.00 -13.77 -15.42
C ASN A 302 12.37 -13.06 -15.53
N PRO A 303 12.95 -12.58 -14.41
CA PRO A 303 14.19 -11.81 -14.44
C PRO A 303 15.39 -12.60 -14.99
N GLU A 304 15.35 -13.93 -14.91
CA GLU A 304 16.36 -14.85 -15.46
C GLU A 304 16.17 -15.10 -16.96
N ASN A 305 15.12 -14.54 -17.57
CA ASN A 305 14.77 -14.70 -18.98
C ASN A 305 14.66 -16.17 -19.43
N LEU A 306 14.05 -17.01 -18.59
CA LEU A 306 13.85 -18.42 -18.92
C LEU A 306 12.94 -18.54 -20.15
N PRO A 307 13.30 -19.38 -21.15
CA PRO A 307 12.51 -19.54 -22.35
C PRO A 307 11.21 -20.28 -22.08
N LEU A 308 10.08 -19.66 -22.39
CA LEU A 308 8.75 -20.29 -22.34
C LEU A 308 8.20 -20.41 -23.76
N TYR A 309 7.91 -21.64 -24.19
CA TYR A 309 7.41 -21.92 -25.53
C TYR A 309 5.90 -21.91 -25.58
N THR A 310 5.34 -21.21 -26.56
CA THR A 310 3.91 -21.32 -26.87
C THR A 310 3.64 -22.71 -27.47
N ASN A 311 2.43 -23.24 -27.27
CA ASN A 311 2.06 -24.53 -27.82
C ASN A 311 1.99 -24.43 -29.37
N PRO A 312 2.61 -25.34 -30.15
CA PRO A 312 2.55 -25.32 -31.61
C PRO A 312 1.14 -25.40 -32.21
N TYR A 313 0.17 -25.93 -31.45
CA TYR A 313 -1.23 -26.04 -31.85
C TYR A 313 -2.11 -24.93 -31.26
N MET A 314 -1.52 -23.90 -30.65
CA MET A 314 -2.23 -22.71 -30.20
C MET A 314 -2.96 -22.08 -31.40
N PRO A 315 -4.30 -21.89 -31.33
CA PRO A 315 -5.07 -21.36 -32.45
C PRO A 315 -4.70 -19.92 -32.79
N ASP A 316 -4.84 -19.58 -34.06
CA ASP A 316 -4.85 -18.19 -34.52
C ASP A 316 -5.89 -17.37 -33.77
N GLY A 317 -5.54 -16.14 -33.41
CA GLY A 317 -6.44 -15.23 -32.72
C GLY A 317 -5.73 -14.17 -31.90
N ASP A 318 -6.53 -13.47 -31.09
CA ASP A 318 -6.09 -12.36 -30.27
C ASP A 318 -5.91 -12.85 -28.82
N TYR A 319 -4.75 -12.58 -28.26
CA TYR A 319 -4.34 -12.95 -26.92
C TYR A 319 -3.93 -11.70 -26.15
N ILE A 320 -4.05 -11.74 -24.83
CA ILE A 320 -3.76 -10.62 -23.95
C ILE A 320 -2.77 -11.08 -22.89
N VAL A 321 -1.75 -10.26 -22.70
CA VAL A 321 -0.89 -10.31 -21.51
C VAL A 321 -1.00 -8.96 -20.81
N ARG A 322 -1.30 -8.99 -19.52
CA ARG A 322 -1.50 -7.77 -18.73
C ARG A 322 -0.99 -7.89 -17.31
N ALA A 323 -0.49 -6.78 -16.79
CA ALA A 323 -0.30 -6.57 -15.36
C ALA A 323 -1.42 -5.67 -14.83
N TYR A 324 -2.01 -6.05 -13.70
CA TYR A 324 -3.04 -5.28 -13.03
C TYR A 324 -3.00 -5.49 -11.52
N ILE A 325 -3.65 -4.59 -10.79
CA ILE A 325 -3.79 -4.65 -9.34
C ILE A 325 -5.24 -4.96 -9.03
N ASP A 326 -5.48 -6.05 -8.30
CA ASP A 326 -6.80 -6.45 -7.84
C ASP A 326 -7.31 -5.53 -6.72
N ASN A 327 -8.61 -5.51 -6.45
CA ASN A 327 -9.13 -4.74 -5.33
C ASN A 327 -8.65 -5.33 -4.00
N ILE A 328 -8.46 -4.46 -3.00
CA ILE A 328 -8.09 -4.86 -1.65
C ILE A 328 -9.26 -4.56 -0.71
N ASN A 329 -9.80 -5.61 -0.09
CA ASN A 329 -10.82 -5.48 0.94
C ASN A 329 -10.17 -5.05 2.27
N LEU A 330 -10.19 -3.75 2.55
CA LEU A 330 -9.66 -3.21 3.80
C LEU A 330 -10.55 -3.54 5.00
N ALA A 331 -11.85 -3.78 4.78
CA ALA A 331 -12.81 -4.03 5.85
C ALA A 331 -12.53 -5.30 6.68
N GLU A 332 -11.75 -6.23 6.13
CA GLU A 332 -11.28 -7.44 6.83
C GLU A 332 -10.07 -7.19 7.75
N SER A 333 -9.48 -6.00 7.68
CA SER A 333 -8.35 -5.61 8.52
C SER A 333 -8.74 -5.47 9.99
N LYS A 334 -7.79 -5.77 10.88
CA LYS A 334 -7.92 -5.50 12.33
C LYS A 334 -7.65 -4.04 12.67
N ASN A 335 -7.00 -3.30 11.77
CA ASN A 335 -6.55 -1.93 11.95
C ASN A 335 -7.68 -0.92 11.67
N GLU A 336 -7.55 0.32 12.16
CA GLU A 336 -8.60 1.34 12.05
C GLU A 336 -8.94 1.75 10.60
N TYR A 337 -8.02 1.58 9.65
CA TYR A 337 -8.30 1.82 8.23
C TYR A 337 -9.34 0.85 7.64
N LYS A 338 -9.83 -0.16 8.38
CA LYS A 338 -10.91 -1.05 7.94
C LYS A 338 -12.20 -0.31 7.55
N LYS A 339 -12.47 0.83 8.18
CA LYS A 339 -13.64 1.67 7.87
C LYS A 339 -13.59 2.31 6.49
N LEU A 340 -12.44 2.28 5.81
CA LEU A 340 -12.28 2.78 4.45
C LEU A 340 -12.91 1.84 3.41
N GLY A 341 -13.30 0.62 3.79
CA GLY A 341 -14.02 -0.31 2.92
C GLY A 341 -13.09 -1.01 1.94
N GLU A 342 -13.08 -0.58 0.68
CA GLU A 342 -12.32 -1.22 -0.40
C GLU A 342 -11.37 -0.23 -1.05
N LEU A 343 -10.09 -0.59 -1.13
CA LEU A 343 -9.12 0.09 -1.96
C LEU A 343 -9.22 -0.49 -3.37
N LYS A 344 -9.74 0.32 -4.31
CA LYS A 344 -9.84 -0.07 -5.71
C LYS A 344 -8.45 -0.28 -6.28
N GLY A 345 -8.28 -1.40 -6.98
CA GLY A 345 -7.06 -1.74 -7.67
C GLY A 345 -6.81 -0.85 -8.90
N ILE A 346 -5.99 -1.35 -9.82
CA ILE A 346 -5.63 -0.68 -11.08
C ILE A 346 -5.91 -1.69 -12.19
N GLN A 347 -6.86 -1.39 -13.08
CA GLN A 347 -7.33 -2.34 -14.08
C GLN A 347 -6.29 -2.58 -15.20
N ASN A 348 -5.56 -1.53 -15.59
CA ASN A 348 -4.58 -1.59 -16.66
C ASN A 348 -3.28 -0.93 -16.18
N LEU A 349 -2.44 -1.69 -15.47
CA LEU A 349 -1.10 -1.21 -15.14
C LEU A 349 -0.19 -1.32 -16.36
N ASP A 350 -0.25 -2.44 -17.08
CA ASP A 350 0.49 -2.67 -18.33
C ASP A 350 -0.27 -3.72 -19.15
N ILE A 351 -0.32 -3.58 -20.47
CA ILE A 351 -1.09 -4.47 -21.34
C ILE A 351 -0.49 -4.52 -22.74
N ILE A 352 -0.43 -5.71 -23.31
CA ILE A 352 -0.14 -5.93 -24.73
C ILE A 352 -1.16 -6.90 -25.33
N GLU A 353 -1.51 -6.63 -26.58
CA GLU A 353 -2.37 -7.51 -27.40
C GLU A 353 -1.48 -8.26 -28.40
N ILE A 354 -1.53 -9.58 -28.33
CA ILE A 354 -0.70 -10.49 -29.12
C ILE A 354 -1.57 -11.12 -30.20
N ILE A 355 -1.07 -11.09 -31.43
CA ILE A 355 -1.76 -11.65 -32.59
C ILE A 355 -1.06 -12.92 -33.00
N VAL A 356 -1.73 -14.06 -32.84
CA VAL A 356 -1.21 -15.36 -33.28
C VAL A 356 -1.71 -15.65 -34.68
N LYS A 357 -0.78 -15.87 -35.62
CA LYS A 357 -1.09 -16.23 -37.01
C LYS A 357 -0.08 -17.25 -37.53
N GLY A 358 -0.53 -18.48 -37.72
CA GLY A 358 0.29 -19.59 -38.15
C GLY A 358 1.10 -20.20 -37.01
N SER A 359 1.93 -21.18 -37.36
CA SER A 359 2.71 -21.99 -36.43
C SER A 359 4.13 -22.20 -36.91
N ILE A 360 4.99 -22.70 -36.03
CA ILE A 360 6.34 -23.15 -36.34
C ILE A 360 6.38 -24.17 -37.48
N TYR A 361 5.30 -24.93 -37.70
CA TYR A 361 5.24 -25.89 -38.81
C TYR A 361 5.22 -25.22 -40.18
N ASP A 362 4.73 -23.99 -40.28
CA ASP A 362 4.69 -23.22 -41.53
C ASP A 362 6.10 -22.73 -41.95
N ASP A 363 7.05 -22.70 -41.01
CA ASP A 363 8.43 -22.28 -41.25
C ASP A 363 9.39 -23.47 -41.48
N ILE A 364 8.93 -24.70 -41.23
CA ILE A 364 9.71 -25.94 -41.41
C ILE A 364 9.37 -26.64 -42.74
N SER A 365 8.21 -26.35 -43.33
CA SER A 365 7.79 -26.81 -44.67
C SER A 365 8.44 -26.01 -45.78
#